data_AF-A0A7Z0TNR6-F1
#
_entry.id   AF-A0A7Z0TNR6-F1
#
_cell.length_a   1.000
_cell.length_b   1.000
_cell.length_c   1.000
_cell.angle_alpha   90.00
_cell.angle_beta   90.00
_cell.angle_gamma   90.00
#
_symmetry.space_group_name_H-M   'P 1'
#
loop_
_entity.id
_entity.type
_entity.pdbx_description
1 polymer ?
#
loop_
_entity_poly.entity_id
_entity_poly.type
_entity_poly.pdbx_seq_one_letter_code
_entity_poly.pdbx_strand_id
1 'polypeptide(L)'
;MTNAERKEISQRIALLERASALFDRFGNIVPVAIAFLNGWPTEVQLYPQWQLGESWRFFLSLYLYWFASFALGRAVSFAKGSIAP
;
A
#
# COMPACT_ATOMS: atom_id res chain seq x y z
N MET A 1 20.98 20.19 13.95
CA MET A 1 19.90 19.40 14.58
C MET A 1 20.32 19.04 15.99
N THR A 2 19.50 19.36 16.98
CA THR A 2 19.77 18.99 18.38
C THR A 2 19.48 17.51 18.64
N ASN A 3 20.04 16.94 19.69
CA ASN A 3 19.78 15.54 20.06
C ASN A 3 18.31 15.28 20.41
N ALA A 4 17.62 16.27 20.98
CA ALA A 4 16.19 16.18 21.29
C ALA A 4 15.33 16.11 20.01
N GLU A 5 15.58 16.99 19.04
CA GLU A 5 14.91 16.97 17.73
C GLU A 5 15.17 15.64 17.00
N ARG A 6 16.43 15.17 16.98
CA ARG A 6 16.79 13.89 16.33
C ARG A 6 16.02 12.71 16.93
N LYS A 7 15.88 12.68 18.25
CA LYS A 7 15.14 11.65 18.97
C LYS A 7 13.66 11.67 18.61
N GLU A 8 13.04 12.86 18.57
CA GLU A 8 11.63 13.01 18.23
C GLU A 8 11.34 12.58 16.79
N ILE A 9 12.15 13.01 15.81
CA ILE A 9 11.95 12.61 14.42
C ILE A 9 12.17 11.09 14.24
N SER A 10 13.14 10.51 14.95
CA SER A 10 13.35 9.05 14.95
C SER A 10 12.12 8.28 15.46
N GLN A 11 11.46 8.76 16.51
CA GLN A 11 10.22 8.15 17.01
C GLN A 11 9.08 8.25 16.00
N ARG A 12 8.92 9.41 15.34
CA ARG A 12 7.90 9.60 14.29
C ARG A 12 8.14 8.67 13.11
N ILE A 13 9.38 8.47 12.70
CA ILE A 13 9.73 7.53 11.62
C ILE A 13 9.47 6.08 12.05
N ALA A 14 9.77 5.71 13.30
CA ALA A 14 9.46 4.38 13.79
C ALA A 14 7.95 4.08 13.80
N LEU A 15 7.12 5.09 14.10
CA LEU A 15 5.66 4.98 13.97
C LEU A 15 5.23 4.82 12.51
N LEU A 16 5.79 5.62 11.61
CA LEU A 16 5.52 5.54 10.16
C LEU A 16 5.93 4.18 9.58
N GLU A 17 7.07 3.64 10.01
CA GLU A 17 7.53 2.32 9.62
C GLU A 17 6.56 1.22 10.05
N ARG A 18 6.08 1.25 11.29
CA ARG A 18 5.09 0.29 11.77
C ARG A 18 3.77 0.38 10.99
N ALA A 19 3.31 1.60 10.72
CA ALA A 19 2.10 1.81 9.92
C ALA A 19 2.28 1.29 8.49
N SER A 20 3.44 1.55 7.87
CA SER A 20 3.80 1.03 6.54
C SER A 20 3.82 -0.50 6.51
N ALA A 21 4.43 -1.15 7.49
CA ALA A 21 4.47 -2.62 7.58
C ALA A 21 3.08 -3.24 7.75
N LEU A 22 2.19 -2.58 8.52
CA LEU A 22 0.79 -3.01 8.64
C LEU A 22 0.04 -2.85 7.31
N PHE A 23 0.26 -1.73 6.62
CA PHE A 23 -0.35 -1.47 5.32
C PHE A 23 0.16 -2.45 4.25
N ASP A 24 1.44 -2.81 4.25
CA ASP A 24 1.98 -3.81 3.33
C ASP A 24 1.35 -5.19 3.53
N ARG A 25 1.17 -5.57 4.81
CA ARG A 25 0.60 -6.87 5.17
C ARG A 25 -0.89 -6.98 4.90
N PHE A 26 -1.66 -5.91 5.17
CA PHE A 26 -3.13 -5.97 5.17
C PHE A 26 -3.79 -5.11 4.09
N GLY A 27 -3.06 -4.18 3.46
CA GLY A 27 -3.60 -3.23 2.48
C GLY A 27 -4.23 -3.91 1.28
N ASN A 28 -3.64 -5.02 0.81
CA ASN A 28 -4.18 -5.78 -0.31
C ASN A 28 -5.52 -6.50 0.00
N ILE A 29 -5.89 -6.63 1.28
CA ILE A 29 -7.19 -7.18 1.68
C ILE A 29 -8.31 -6.18 1.39
N VAL A 30 -8.01 -4.87 1.40
CA VAL A 30 -9.02 -3.83 1.20
C VAL A 30 -9.64 -3.89 -0.20
N PRO A 31 -8.86 -3.94 -1.31
CA PRO A 31 -9.42 -4.16 -2.64
C PRO A 31 -10.24 -5.46 -2.77
N VAL A 32 -9.83 -6.54 -2.09
CA VAL A 32 -10.56 -7.81 -2.09
C VAL A 32 -11.90 -7.68 -1.38
N ALA A 33 -11.94 -7.04 -0.22
CA ALA A 33 -13.18 -6.78 0.50
C ALA A 33 -14.12 -5.88 -0.30
N ILE A 34 -13.59 -4.84 -0.96
CA ILE A 34 -14.37 -3.96 -1.84
C ILE A 34 -14.95 -4.75 -3.01
N ALA A 35 -14.15 -5.60 -3.66
CA ALA A 35 -14.62 -6.43 -4.77
C ALA A 35 -15.72 -7.41 -4.33
N PHE A 36 -15.54 -8.04 -3.16
CA PHE A 36 -16.55 -8.94 -2.60
C PHE A 36 -17.86 -8.21 -2.29
N LEU A 37 -17.80 -7.06 -1.62
CA LEU A 37 -18.99 -6.28 -1.25
C LEU A 37 -19.73 -5.72 -2.46
N ASN A 38 -19.02 -5.41 -3.55
CA ASN A 38 -19.62 -4.92 -4.79
C ASN A 38 -19.96 -6.04 -5.80
N GLY A 39 -19.72 -7.31 -5.46
CA GLY A 39 -19.98 -8.44 -6.36
C GLY A 39 -19.15 -8.41 -7.64
N TRP A 40 -17.95 -7.83 -7.59
CA TRP A 40 -17.08 -7.71 -8.77
C TRP A 40 -16.56 -9.08 -9.21
N PRO A 41 -16.51 -9.36 -10.52
CA PRO A 41 -15.95 -10.60 -11.04
C PRO A 41 -14.45 -10.66 -10.73
N THR A 42 -14.03 -11.73 -10.05
CA THR A 42 -12.63 -11.98 -9.64
C THR A 42 -11.89 -12.94 -10.58
N GLU A 43 -12.60 -13.57 -11.51
CA GLU A 43 -12.03 -14.47 -12.52
C GLU A 43 -11.73 -13.71 -13.81
N VAL A 44 -10.49 -13.84 -14.31
CA VAL A 44 -10.13 -13.42 -15.67
C VAL A 44 -10.47 -14.58 -16.61
N GLN A 45 -11.70 -14.65 -17.09
CA GLN A 45 -12.04 -15.62 -18.13
C GLN A 45 -11.41 -15.16 -19.45
N LEU A 46 -10.55 -16.01 -20.03
CA LEU A 46 -9.78 -15.81 -21.27
C LEU A 46 -10.61 -15.65 -22.55
N TYR A 47 -11.94 -15.49 -22.46
CA TYR A 47 -12.84 -15.37 -23.61
C TYR A 47 -13.06 -13.89 -24.00
N PRO A 48 -12.68 -13.46 -25.22
CA PRO A 48 -12.66 -12.04 -25.61
C PRO A 48 -14.02 -11.33 -25.60
N GLN A 49 -15.12 -12.07 -25.78
CA GLN A 49 -16.46 -11.50 -25.92
C GLN A 49 -17.04 -10.93 -24.61
N TRP A 50 -16.43 -11.21 -23.46
CA TRP A 50 -16.94 -10.84 -22.12
C TRP A 50 -15.95 -10.02 -21.28
N GLN A 51 -14.85 -9.52 -21.88
CA GLN A 51 -13.80 -8.77 -21.19
C GLN A 51 -14.19 -7.37 -20.69
N LEU A 52 -15.45 -6.95 -20.87
CA LEU A 52 -15.96 -5.68 -20.34
C LEU A 52 -16.63 -5.82 -18.95
N GLY A 53 -16.39 -6.92 -18.24
CA GLY A 53 -16.79 -7.05 -16.84
C GLY A 53 -15.91 -6.19 -15.92
N GLU A 54 -16.49 -5.58 -14.89
CA GLU A 54 -15.84 -4.67 -13.92
C GLU A 54 -14.61 -5.22 -13.17
N SER A 55 -14.14 -6.44 -13.49
CA SER A 55 -12.90 -7.07 -12.99
C SER A 55 -11.68 -6.14 -13.07
N TRP A 56 -11.58 -5.28 -14.09
CA TRP A 56 -10.51 -4.30 -14.21
C TRP A 56 -10.45 -3.35 -13.00
N ARG A 57 -11.59 -3.03 -12.36
CA ARG A 57 -11.64 -2.19 -11.15
C ARG A 57 -10.99 -2.88 -9.97
N PHE A 58 -11.18 -4.19 -9.84
CA PHE A 58 -10.50 -5.00 -8.82
C PHE A 58 -8.98 -5.00 -9.05
N PHE A 59 -8.53 -5.32 -10.26
CA PHE A 59 -7.09 -5.33 -10.58
C PHE A 59 -6.45 -3.95 -10.40
N LEU A 60 -7.10 -2.88 -10.89
CA LEU A 60 -6.60 -1.52 -10.72
C LEU A 60 -6.50 -1.14 -9.24
N SER A 61 -7.52 -1.45 -8.44
CA SER A 61 -7.50 -1.20 -6.99
C SER A 61 -6.37 -1.96 -6.30
N LEU A 62 -6.16 -3.23 -6.66
CA LEU A 62 -5.06 -4.04 -6.14
C LEU A 62 -3.70 -3.42 -6.48
N TYR A 63 -3.49 -3.01 -7.74
CA TYR A 63 -2.27 -2.32 -8.16
C TYR A 63 -2.06 -1.00 -7.41
N LEU A 64 -3.10 -0.19 -7.23
CA LEU A 64 -2.99 1.07 -6.49
C LEU A 64 -2.52 0.86 -5.04
N TYR A 65 -3.10 -0.14 -4.35
CA TYR A 65 -2.69 -0.47 -2.98
C TYR A 65 -1.27 -1.04 -2.93
N TRP A 66 -0.89 -1.86 -3.90
CA TRP A 66 0.48 -2.36 -4.02
C TRP A 66 1.50 -1.24 -4.25
N PHE A 67 1.23 -0.30 -5.17
CA PHE A 67 2.07 0.87 -5.39
C PHE A 67 2.13 1.80 -4.17
N ALA A 68 1.02 1.96 -3.46
CA ALA A 68 0.99 2.73 -2.21
C ALA A 68 1.89 2.10 -1.14
N SER A 69 1.87 0.77 -1.00
CA SER A 69 2.75 0.06 -0.06
C SER A 69 4.22 0.26 -0.42
N PHE A 70 4.54 0.08 -1.72
CA PHE A 70 5.89 0.30 -2.22
C PHE A 70 6.37 1.75 -1.96
N ALA A 71 5.52 2.74 -2.23
CA ALA A 71 5.83 4.14 -1.99
C ALA A 71 6.06 4.44 -0.50
N LEU A 72 5.25 3.87 0.40
CA LEU A 72 5.41 4.02 1.85
C LEU A 72 6.73 3.41 2.34
N GLY A 73 7.10 2.22 1.87
CA GLY A 73 8.39 1.59 2.17
C GLY A 73 9.59 2.44 1.73
N ARG A 74 9.50 3.05 0.54
CA ARG A 74 10.51 3.99 0.03
C ARG A 74 10.57 5.28 0.84
N ALA A 75 9.43 5.84 1.24
CA ALA A 75 9.36 7.04 2.08
C ALA A 75 10.01 6.81 3.45
N VAL A 76 9.76 5.66 4.09
CA VAL A 76 10.40 5.28 5.36
C VAL A 76 11.92 5.12 5.18
N SER A 77 12.36 4.46 4.10
CA SER A 77 13.79 4.30 3.80
C SER A 77 14.49 5.65 3.61
N PHE A 78 13.87 6.57 2.87
CA PHE A 78 14.37 7.91 2.65
C PHE A 78 14.43 8.72 3.95
N ALA A 79 13.37 8.66 4.76
CA ALA A 79 13.30 9.37 6.04
C ALA A 79 14.33 8.85 7.06
N LYS A 80 14.63 7.54 7.05
CA LYS A 80 15.72 6.98 7.85
C LYS A 80 17.09 7.46 7.37
N GLY A 81 17.29 7.48 6.05
CA GLY A 81 18.54 7.94 5.43
C GLY A 81 18.85 9.42 5.72
N SER A 82 17.84 10.28 5.83
CA SER A 82 18.04 11.71 6.14
C SER A 82 18.43 11.99 7.60
N ILE A 83 18.36 11.00 8.48
CA ILE A 83 18.71 11.09 9.91
C ILE A 83 19.91 10.22 10.26
N ALA A 84 20.43 9.43 9.33
CA ALA A 84 21.74 8.81 9.51
C ALA A 84 22.80 9.92 9.73
N PRO A 85 23.75 9.75 10.67
CA PRO A 85 24.83 10.70 10.85
C PRO A 85 25.73 10.80 9.62
#